data_AF-A0A7C7XMB5-F1
#
_entry.id   AF-A0A7C7XMB5-F1
#
_cell.length_a   1.000
_cell.length_b   1.000
_cell.length_c   1.000
_cell.angle_alpha   90.00
_cell.angle_beta   90.00
_cell.angle_gamma   90.00
#
_symmetry.space_group_name_H-M   'P 1'
#
loop_
_entity.id
_entity.type
_entity.pdbx_description
1 polymer ?
#
loop_
_entity_poly.entity_id
_entity_poly.type
_entity_poly.pdbx_seq_one_letter_code
_entity_poly.pdbx_strand_id
1 'polypeptide(L)'
;MQTEKEPKLSGQFLTVDDGAVINLSSVTSMWRDKAGLFGRGDDRLRFSFCGEDYKRPMNDGRITALFNKLVDDGSFVAIGDELINTSTLQSLWYDSGKLYYQQAGDDGSVRMPPNEAEQIFDKLLEQKKFMRIADEVVNMNKVVNAWFEEAGWLSSDKLRLNFIGDSSTTIYVDQRQAKDAMDQFAKRPHFAEIGGEIVNVAMAGNVWLSGKKLHISYPGTSCTIHMGSETGRHLYDVFDEKFGFHEVGDELLNGNMVSSADATKGGWFSSDRVRYKILRDYGSISENYKDAQSLVDSFAAQDNYVEIEGDVLNINSLSSIYYDGKKLRIAQGTETESWRMDQLAAEEIIAKVLKDEKFVEMDGGAYNIEMAVEYSYEDGALHMNIGRDTEEIQMSPQQAEKILDIIRDYGMKRHEESLKRRTDINEVEADAVWSPDMLADLYAEISREQNQAMMNAAVVLTVINASNTTTSTIN
;
A
#
# COMPACT_ATOMS: atom_id res chain seq x y z
N MET A 1 4.21 39.77 15.37
CA MET A 1 4.23 38.79 14.27
C MET A 1 2.84 38.19 14.19
N GLN A 2 2.15 38.28 13.05
CA GLN A 2 0.95 37.48 12.81
C GLN A 2 1.43 36.03 12.71
N THR A 3 1.09 35.19 13.68
CA THR A 3 1.24 33.74 13.56
C THR A 3 0.38 33.30 12.38
N GLU A 4 1.02 32.83 11.30
CA GLU A 4 0.35 32.17 10.19
C GLU A 4 -0.57 31.08 10.77
N LYS A 5 -1.88 31.22 10.59
CA LYS A 5 -2.86 30.28 11.11
C LYS A 5 -3.08 29.09 10.16
N GLU A 6 -2.62 29.19 8.93
CA GLU A 6 -2.87 28.17 7.91
C GLU A 6 -1.78 27.09 7.91
N PRO A 7 -2.16 25.81 7.70
CA PRO A 7 -1.21 24.75 7.47
C PRO A 7 -0.51 24.95 6.13
N LYS A 8 0.79 24.64 6.07
CA LYS A 8 1.59 24.76 4.84
C LYS A 8 1.51 23.44 4.11
N LEU A 9 0.51 23.30 3.25
CA LEU A 9 0.26 22.08 2.49
C LEU A 9 0.66 22.27 1.03
N SER A 10 1.42 21.30 0.53
CA SER A 10 1.85 21.18 -0.86
C SER A 10 1.35 19.83 -1.40
N GLY A 11 0.06 19.77 -1.72
CA GLY A 11 -0.64 18.52 -2.00
C GLY A 11 -0.67 17.59 -0.78
N GLN A 12 -0.03 16.42 -0.89
CA GLN A 12 0.07 15.44 0.20
C GLN A 12 1.14 15.77 1.25
N PHE A 13 1.96 16.80 1.05
CA PHE A 13 3.07 17.13 1.95
C PHE A 13 2.73 18.31 2.87
N LEU A 14 3.05 18.17 4.16
CA LEU A 14 2.87 19.18 5.20
C LEU A 14 4.22 19.70 5.70
N THR A 15 4.42 21.02 5.67
CA THR A 15 5.57 21.67 6.32
C THR A 15 5.21 22.15 7.74
N VAL A 16 5.93 21.62 8.74
CA VAL A 16 5.75 21.95 10.17
C VAL A 16 6.67 23.10 10.63
N ASP A 17 6.61 23.48 11.92
CA ASP A 17 7.22 24.74 12.39
C ASP A 17 8.76 24.76 12.33
N ASP A 18 9.41 23.61 12.44
CA ASP A 18 10.87 23.45 12.33
C ASP A 18 11.35 23.29 10.87
N GLY A 19 10.44 23.28 9.90
CA GLY A 19 10.75 23.13 8.48
C GLY A 19 10.72 21.70 7.97
N ALA A 20 10.52 20.68 8.84
CA ALA A 20 10.35 19.31 8.38
C ALA A 20 9.11 19.17 7.48
N VAL A 21 9.20 18.27 6.50
CA VAL A 21 8.15 17.97 5.52
C VAL A 21 7.62 16.57 5.76
N ILE A 22 6.34 16.46 6.13
CA ILE A 22 5.65 15.20 6.42
C ILE A 22 4.84 14.77 5.20
N ASN A 23 4.98 13.53 4.74
CA ASN A 23 4.16 12.94 3.71
C ASN A 23 2.87 12.34 4.30
N LEU A 24 1.75 13.09 4.19
CA LEU A 24 0.47 12.70 4.78
C LEU A 24 -0.16 11.46 4.15
N SER A 25 0.21 11.08 2.92
CA SER A 25 -0.34 9.87 2.30
C SER A 25 0.19 8.59 2.93
N SER A 26 1.39 8.63 3.50
CA SER A 26 2.00 7.52 4.24
C SER A 26 1.49 7.43 5.68
N VAL A 27 1.15 8.56 6.30
CA VAL A 27 0.67 8.63 7.70
C VAL A 27 -0.59 7.80 7.89
N THR A 28 -0.63 6.99 8.94
CA THR A 28 -1.78 6.13 9.30
C THR A 28 -2.76 6.83 10.24
N SER A 29 -2.24 7.57 11.22
CA SER A 29 -3.03 8.36 12.16
C SER A 29 -2.30 9.64 12.57
N MET A 30 -3.05 10.65 13.00
CA MET A 30 -2.54 11.92 13.50
C MET A 30 -3.31 12.37 14.73
N TRP A 31 -2.63 12.91 15.73
CA TRP A 31 -3.29 13.46 16.91
C TRP A 31 -2.48 14.58 17.53
N ARG A 32 -3.13 15.26 18.47
CA ARG A 32 -2.53 16.36 19.21
C ARG A 32 -1.87 15.84 20.47
N ASP A 33 -0.60 16.19 20.65
CA ASP A 33 0.08 16.02 21.93
C ASP A 33 0.07 17.33 22.70
N LYS A 34 -0.90 17.43 23.62
CA LYS A 34 -1.00 18.58 24.50
C LYS A 34 0.12 18.54 25.52
N ALA A 35 0.78 19.68 25.73
CA ALA A 35 1.70 19.84 26.85
C ALA A 35 1.01 19.44 28.16
N GLY A 36 1.67 18.61 28.98
CA GLY A 36 1.09 18.10 30.23
C GLY A 36 0.61 19.20 31.17
N LEU A 37 -0.12 18.80 32.23
CA LEU A 37 -0.82 19.64 33.25
C LEU A 37 -0.08 20.87 33.83
N PHE A 38 1.22 21.02 33.59
CA PHE A 38 2.04 22.15 34.03
C PHE A 38 2.50 23.09 32.91
N GLY A 39 1.97 22.95 31.69
CA GLY A 39 2.21 23.89 30.58
C GLY A 39 3.68 24.01 30.17
N ARG A 40 4.50 23.00 30.45
CA ARG A 40 5.90 22.92 30.01
C ARG A 40 6.00 21.96 28.84
N GLY A 41 5.78 22.50 27.66
CA GLY A 41 5.89 21.83 26.37
C GLY A 41 5.24 22.69 25.30
N ASP A 42 5.84 22.80 24.13
CA ASP A 42 5.17 23.34 22.95
C ASP A 42 4.17 22.31 22.44
N ASP A 43 3.02 22.74 21.91
CA ASP A 43 2.09 21.84 21.24
C ASP A 43 2.80 21.11 20.09
N ARG A 44 2.58 19.80 20.00
CA ARG A 44 3.20 18.96 18.97
C ARG A 44 2.15 18.28 18.15
N LEU A 45 2.39 18.26 16.85
CA LEU A 45 1.73 17.32 15.97
C LEU A 45 2.38 15.94 16.19
N ARG A 46 1.56 14.96 16.53
CA ARG A 46 1.96 13.56 16.49
C ARG A 46 1.32 12.87 15.31
N PHE A 47 2.07 11.93 14.73
CA PHE A 47 1.61 11.12 13.63
C PHE A 47 2.26 9.75 13.70
N SER A 48 1.50 8.72 13.33
CA SER A 48 1.99 7.34 13.29
C SER A 48 2.20 6.87 11.86
N PHE A 49 3.26 6.09 11.69
CA PHE A 49 3.57 5.42 10.45
C PHE A 49 4.33 4.12 10.72
N CYS A 50 3.94 3.02 10.08
CA CYS A 50 4.52 1.69 10.29
C CYS A 50 4.58 1.24 11.78
N GLY A 51 3.62 1.69 12.59
CA GLY A 51 3.59 1.41 14.04
C GLY A 51 4.59 2.23 14.87
N GLU A 52 5.27 3.20 14.27
CA GLU A 52 6.16 4.15 14.95
C GLU A 52 5.49 5.53 15.09
N ASP A 53 5.74 6.19 16.22
CA ASP A 53 5.19 7.50 16.55
C ASP A 53 6.22 8.61 16.37
N TYR A 54 5.91 9.55 15.49
CA TYR A 54 6.73 10.74 15.25
C TYR A 54 6.09 11.97 15.87
N LYS A 55 6.93 12.95 16.23
CA LYS A 55 6.47 14.19 16.87
C LYS A 55 7.24 15.37 16.32
N ARG A 56 6.50 16.41 15.90
CA ARG A 56 7.06 17.66 15.42
C ARG A 56 6.39 18.88 16.05
N PRO A 57 7.14 19.97 16.31
CA PRO A 57 6.57 21.21 16.81
C PRO A 57 5.56 21.77 15.79
N MET A 58 4.35 22.08 16.25
CA MET A 58 3.35 22.76 15.45
C MET A 58 2.36 23.50 16.35
N ASN A 59 2.16 24.79 16.10
CA ASN A 59 1.20 25.59 16.86
C ASN A 59 -0.23 25.00 16.84
N ASP A 60 -0.93 24.99 17.98
CA ASP A 60 -2.31 24.47 18.15
C ASP A 60 -3.33 25.03 17.15
N GLY A 61 -3.23 26.32 16.82
CA GLY A 61 -4.10 26.94 15.82
C GLY A 61 -3.89 26.36 14.43
N ARG A 62 -2.63 26.08 14.05
CA ARG A 62 -2.28 25.43 12.78
C ARG A 62 -2.68 23.96 12.79
N ILE A 63 -2.51 23.24 13.90
CA ILE A 63 -2.98 21.83 14.04
C ILE A 63 -4.50 21.76 13.84
N THR A 64 -5.25 22.65 14.48
CA THR A 64 -6.72 22.69 14.34
C THR A 64 -7.13 22.98 12.90
N ALA A 65 -6.49 23.96 12.23
CA ALA A 65 -6.77 24.28 10.84
C ALA A 65 -6.40 23.12 9.88
N LEU A 66 -5.28 22.43 10.14
CA LEU A 66 -4.90 21.22 9.42
C LEU A 66 -5.96 20.13 9.56
N PHE A 67 -6.38 19.85 10.79
CA PHE A 67 -7.32 18.77 11.06
C PHE A 67 -8.66 19.00 10.38
N ASN A 68 -9.19 20.22 10.44
CA ASN A 68 -10.41 20.58 9.73
C ASN A 68 -10.26 20.37 8.23
N LYS A 69 -9.14 20.81 7.63
CA LYS A 69 -8.91 20.67 6.19
C LYS A 69 -8.84 19.21 5.74
N LEU A 70 -8.17 18.36 6.50
CA LEU A 70 -8.03 16.92 6.20
C LEU A 70 -9.34 16.13 6.38
N VAL A 71 -10.21 16.57 7.30
CA VAL A 71 -11.55 15.99 7.47
C VAL A 71 -12.50 16.47 6.37
N ASP A 72 -12.43 17.76 6.03
CA ASP A 72 -13.28 18.38 5.01
C ASP A 72 -13.04 17.77 3.62
N ASP A 73 -11.78 17.49 3.27
CA ASP A 73 -11.42 16.87 1.98
C ASP A 73 -11.54 15.33 1.95
N GLY A 74 -11.84 14.71 3.10
CA GLY A 74 -12.06 13.27 3.27
C GLY A 74 -10.78 12.43 3.25
N SER A 75 -9.60 13.04 3.23
CA SER A 75 -8.32 12.30 3.34
C SER A 75 -8.19 11.61 4.70
N PHE A 76 -8.70 12.23 5.76
CA PHE A 76 -8.77 11.66 7.10
C PHE A 76 -10.20 11.68 7.64
N VAL A 77 -10.47 10.81 8.61
CA VAL A 77 -11.71 10.80 9.38
C VAL A 77 -11.39 10.94 10.87
N ALA A 78 -12.17 11.74 11.59
CA ALA A 78 -11.98 11.92 13.02
C ALA A 78 -12.61 10.75 13.80
N ILE A 79 -11.81 10.07 14.61
CA ILE A 79 -12.23 8.98 15.49
C ILE A 79 -11.69 9.27 16.89
N GLY A 80 -12.55 9.74 17.79
CA GLY A 80 -12.13 10.19 19.13
C GLY A 80 -11.20 11.41 19.05
N ASP A 81 -10.00 11.28 19.62
CA ASP A 81 -8.98 12.36 19.64
C ASP A 81 -8.00 12.27 18.44
N GLU A 82 -8.19 11.29 17.55
CA GLU A 82 -7.29 10.99 16.43
C GLU A 82 -7.96 11.26 15.09
N LEU A 83 -7.15 11.63 14.10
CA LEU A 83 -7.50 11.57 12.69
C LEU A 83 -6.91 10.30 12.09
N ILE A 84 -7.76 9.46 11.52
CA ILE A 84 -7.37 8.21 10.87
C ILE A 84 -7.35 8.40 9.36
N ASN A 85 -6.27 8.01 8.70
CA ASN A 85 -6.14 8.15 7.25
C ASN A 85 -7.07 7.15 6.55
N THR A 86 -7.99 7.67 5.73
CA THR A 86 -9.00 6.85 5.04
C THR A 86 -8.41 5.95 3.96
N SER A 87 -7.18 6.19 3.49
CA SER A 87 -6.49 5.28 2.56
C SER A 87 -5.97 4.03 3.26
N THR A 88 -5.78 4.07 4.58
CA THR A 88 -5.19 2.96 5.36
C THR A 88 -6.25 2.09 6.05
N LEU A 89 -7.46 2.64 6.17
CA LEU A 89 -8.62 2.03 6.79
C LEU A 89 -9.19 0.90 5.92
N GLN A 90 -9.38 -0.27 6.51
CA GLN A 90 -9.91 -1.48 5.85
C GLN A 90 -11.39 -1.67 6.15
N SER A 91 -11.79 -1.58 7.42
CA SER A 91 -13.20 -1.59 7.81
C SER A 91 -13.48 -0.92 9.15
N LEU A 92 -14.75 -0.63 9.42
CA LEU A 92 -15.23 -0.13 10.71
C LEU A 92 -16.61 -0.69 11.02
N TRP A 93 -16.84 -1.06 12.28
CA TRP A 93 -18.15 -1.48 12.76
C TRP A 93 -18.41 -0.95 14.18
N TYR A 94 -19.68 -0.82 14.53
CA TYR A 94 -20.08 -0.37 15.85
C TYR A 94 -20.68 -1.52 16.64
N ASP A 95 -20.10 -1.81 17.80
CA ASP A 95 -20.64 -2.82 18.71
C ASP A 95 -20.48 -2.40 20.18
N SER A 96 -21.51 -2.66 20.99
CA SER A 96 -21.45 -2.61 22.45
C SER A 96 -20.87 -1.31 23.05
N GLY A 97 -21.21 -0.16 22.46
CA GLY A 97 -20.76 1.16 22.96
C GLY A 97 -19.42 1.63 22.42
N LYS A 98 -18.89 0.95 21.39
CA LYS A 98 -17.60 1.24 20.78
C LYS A 98 -17.67 1.20 19.26
N LEU A 99 -16.98 2.13 18.63
CA LEU A 99 -16.59 2.04 17.24
C LEU A 99 -15.26 1.27 17.18
N TYR A 100 -15.25 0.16 16.45
CA TYR A 100 -14.04 -0.57 16.10
C TYR A 100 -13.65 -0.20 14.68
N TYR A 101 -12.35 -0.19 14.42
CA TYR A 101 -11.80 0.05 13.10
C TYR A 101 -10.57 -0.80 12.88
N GLN A 102 -10.39 -1.24 11.64
CA GLN A 102 -9.30 -2.09 11.22
C GLN A 102 -8.44 -1.35 10.19
N GLN A 103 -7.13 -1.36 10.40
CA GLN A 103 -6.09 -0.92 9.48
C GLN A 103 -5.16 -2.12 9.21
N ALA A 104 -4.42 -2.09 8.10
CA ALA A 104 -3.51 -3.20 7.79
C ALA A 104 -2.45 -3.37 8.89
N GLY A 105 -2.59 -4.44 9.70
CA GLY A 105 -1.69 -4.78 10.81
C GLY A 105 -1.98 -4.07 12.14
N ASP A 106 -3.06 -3.30 12.25
CA ASP A 106 -3.47 -2.65 13.50
C ASP A 106 -5.01 -2.56 13.63
N ASP A 107 -5.54 -2.88 14.81
CA ASP A 107 -6.96 -2.83 15.11
C ASP A 107 -7.19 -1.85 16.26
N GLY A 108 -8.10 -0.89 16.05
CA GLY A 108 -8.42 0.12 17.04
C GLY A 108 -9.86 0.04 17.55
N SER A 109 -10.10 0.62 18.72
CA SER A 109 -11.47 0.84 19.20
C SER A 109 -11.58 2.08 20.06
N VAL A 110 -12.65 2.84 19.87
CA VAL A 110 -12.96 4.04 20.64
C VAL A 110 -14.37 3.93 21.20
N ARG A 111 -14.52 4.25 22.49
CA ARG A 111 -15.85 4.39 23.11
C ARG A 111 -16.50 5.65 22.59
N MET A 112 -17.65 5.51 21.95
CA MET A 112 -18.43 6.65 21.49
C MET A 112 -19.91 6.28 21.43
N PRO A 113 -20.82 7.27 21.46
CA PRO A 113 -22.23 7.07 21.22
C PRO A 113 -22.52 6.56 19.78
N PRO A 114 -23.62 5.80 19.57
CA PRO A 114 -23.97 5.29 18.24
C PRO A 114 -24.18 6.38 17.19
N ASN A 115 -24.71 7.54 17.59
CA ASN A 115 -24.95 8.67 16.68
C ASN A 115 -23.66 9.34 16.21
N GLU A 116 -22.57 9.28 16.99
CA GLU A 116 -21.26 9.77 16.56
C GLU A 116 -20.60 8.77 15.60
N ALA A 117 -20.72 7.46 15.88
CA ALA A 117 -20.26 6.41 14.96
C ALA A 117 -21.00 6.47 13.61
N GLU A 118 -22.32 6.69 13.61
CA GLU A 118 -23.11 6.81 12.38
C GLU A 118 -22.67 8.01 11.52
N GLN A 119 -22.32 9.15 12.14
CA GLN A 119 -21.76 10.30 11.42
C GLN A 119 -20.43 9.98 10.73
N ILE A 120 -19.59 9.17 11.38
CA ILE A 120 -18.33 8.68 10.81
C ILE A 120 -18.63 7.77 9.61
N PHE A 121 -19.59 6.85 9.73
CA PHE A 121 -20.01 5.99 8.62
C PHE A 121 -20.53 6.79 7.44
N ASP A 122 -21.44 7.74 7.67
CA ASP A 122 -21.99 8.60 6.62
C ASP A 122 -20.87 9.36 5.88
N LYS A 123 -19.90 9.92 6.63
CA LYS A 123 -18.77 10.65 6.05
C LYS A 123 -17.88 9.76 5.18
N LEU A 124 -17.66 8.51 5.58
CA LEU A 124 -16.90 7.55 4.78
C LEU A 124 -17.65 7.15 3.52
N LEU A 125 -18.97 6.96 3.62
CA LEU A 125 -19.84 6.57 2.50
C LEU A 125 -20.03 7.67 1.45
N GLU A 126 -19.63 8.91 1.74
CA GLU A 126 -19.46 9.96 0.72
C GLU A 126 -18.38 9.60 -0.32
N GLN A 127 -17.47 8.67 0.00
CA GLN A 127 -16.38 8.24 -0.88
C GLN A 127 -16.70 6.89 -1.55
N LYS A 128 -16.57 6.82 -2.88
CA LYS A 128 -16.88 5.61 -3.68
C LYS A 128 -16.09 4.34 -3.29
N LYS A 129 -14.95 4.50 -2.63
CA LYS A 129 -14.13 3.39 -2.13
C LYS A 129 -14.73 2.70 -0.90
N PHE A 130 -15.61 3.35 -0.15
CA PHE A 130 -16.29 2.72 0.98
C PHE A 130 -17.67 2.20 0.59
N MET A 131 -18.06 1.09 1.22
CA MET A 131 -19.36 0.47 1.07
C MET A 131 -19.87 0.01 2.43
N ARG A 132 -21.17 0.19 2.70
CA ARG A 132 -21.81 -0.37 3.87
C ARG A 132 -22.34 -1.77 3.58
N ILE A 133 -22.01 -2.72 4.45
CA ILE A 133 -22.52 -4.08 4.45
C ILE A 133 -23.06 -4.35 5.85
N ALA A 134 -24.38 -4.38 5.99
CA ALA A 134 -25.06 -4.40 7.29
C ALA A 134 -24.59 -3.26 8.23
N ASP A 135 -23.95 -3.61 9.35
CA ASP A 135 -23.45 -2.70 10.38
C ASP A 135 -21.97 -2.34 10.23
N GLU A 136 -21.31 -2.79 9.15
CA GLU A 136 -19.90 -2.54 8.86
C GLU A 136 -19.73 -1.66 7.60
N VAL A 137 -18.78 -0.73 7.65
CA VAL A 137 -18.31 0.05 6.50
C VAL A 137 -16.96 -0.49 6.07
N VAL A 138 -16.84 -0.90 4.81
CA VAL A 138 -15.68 -1.60 4.25
C VAL A 138 -15.03 -0.75 3.17
N ASN A 139 -13.71 -0.65 3.19
CA ASN A 139 -12.91 -0.09 2.10
C ASN A 139 -12.68 -1.14 1.01
N MET A 140 -13.37 -0.95 -0.11
CA MET A 140 -13.42 -1.89 -1.21
C MET A 140 -12.12 -1.96 -1.99
N ASN A 141 -11.28 -0.92 -1.92
CA ASN A 141 -9.95 -0.94 -2.54
C ASN A 141 -8.99 -1.88 -1.80
N LYS A 142 -9.29 -2.21 -0.54
CA LYS A 142 -8.49 -3.12 0.28
C LYS A 142 -8.89 -4.58 0.15
N VAL A 143 -10.10 -4.86 -0.34
CA VAL A 143 -10.63 -6.22 -0.42
C VAL A 143 -9.94 -6.95 -1.56
N VAL A 144 -9.37 -8.12 -1.27
CA VAL A 144 -8.76 -9.00 -2.26
C VAL A 144 -9.67 -10.16 -2.64
N ASN A 145 -10.52 -10.60 -1.71
CA ASN A 145 -11.44 -11.69 -1.94
C ASN A 145 -12.64 -11.64 -0.97
N ALA A 146 -13.82 -12.03 -1.46
CA ALA A 146 -15.06 -12.06 -0.68
C ALA A 146 -15.87 -13.33 -1.00
N TRP A 147 -16.39 -14.02 0.01
CA TRP A 147 -17.24 -15.19 -0.19
C TRP A 147 -18.30 -15.34 0.89
N PHE A 148 -19.43 -15.94 0.52
CA PHE A 148 -20.51 -16.26 1.43
C PHE A 148 -20.30 -17.65 2.06
N GLU A 149 -20.38 -17.73 3.39
CA GLU A 149 -20.35 -18.98 4.14
C GLU A 149 -21.73 -19.18 4.78
N GLU A 150 -22.51 -20.11 4.23
CA GLU A 150 -23.83 -20.49 4.77
C GLU A 150 -23.67 -21.14 6.16
N ALA A 151 -24.59 -20.84 7.06
CA ALA A 151 -24.67 -21.40 8.39
C ALA A 151 -24.78 -22.93 8.38
N GLY A 152 -23.90 -23.58 9.14
CA GLY A 152 -24.19 -24.91 9.68
C GLY A 152 -25.22 -24.84 10.81
N TRP A 153 -25.62 -26.00 11.33
CA TRP A 153 -26.70 -26.12 12.33
C TRP A 153 -26.50 -25.29 13.63
N LEU A 154 -25.27 -24.86 13.94
CA LEU A 154 -24.93 -24.08 15.13
C LEU A 154 -24.20 -22.75 14.82
N SER A 155 -24.17 -22.30 13.57
CA SER A 155 -23.51 -21.04 13.18
C SER A 155 -24.46 -20.09 12.49
N SER A 156 -24.02 -18.86 12.28
CA SER A 156 -24.76 -17.84 11.52
C SER A 156 -24.16 -17.71 10.12
N ASP A 157 -25.02 -17.37 9.17
CA ASP A 157 -24.62 -16.97 7.82
C ASP A 157 -23.67 -15.76 7.93
N LYS A 158 -22.64 -15.75 7.10
CA LYS A 158 -21.66 -14.67 7.13
C LYS A 158 -21.01 -14.46 5.78
N LEU A 159 -20.74 -13.19 5.50
CA LEU A 159 -19.87 -12.76 4.42
C LEU A 159 -18.46 -12.64 4.98
N ARG A 160 -17.51 -13.36 4.38
CA ARG A 160 -16.09 -13.27 4.71
C ARG A 160 -15.41 -12.36 3.70
N LEU A 161 -14.53 -11.49 4.19
CA LEU A 161 -13.71 -10.62 3.36
C LEU A 161 -12.26 -10.79 3.78
N ASN A 162 -11.38 -11.02 2.80
CA ASN A 162 -9.94 -10.91 2.99
C ASN A 162 -9.48 -9.56 2.44
N PHE A 163 -8.58 -8.93 3.17
CA PHE A 163 -7.91 -7.70 2.78
C PHE A 163 -6.43 -7.95 2.47
N ILE A 164 -5.82 -6.98 1.80
CA ILE A 164 -4.36 -6.92 1.63
C ILE A 164 -3.67 -6.91 3.00
N GLY A 165 -2.51 -7.57 3.12
CA GLY A 165 -1.70 -7.53 4.35
C GLY A 165 -2.19 -8.45 5.47
N ASP A 166 -2.62 -9.67 5.11
CA ASP A 166 -3.02 -10.76 6.03
C ASP A 166 -4.10 -10.41 7.07
N SER A 167 -5.09 -9.63 6.64
CA SER A 167 -6.23 -9.22 7.48
C SER A 167 -7.54 -9.72 6.88
N SER A 168 -8.52 -9.98 7.73
CA SER A 168 -9.84 -10.41 7.30
C SER A 168 -10.91 -9.91 8.27
N THR A 169 -12.12 -9.77 7.74
CA THR A 169 -13.32 -9.48 8.55
C THR A 169 -14.43 -10.50 8.24
N THR A 170 -15.39 -10.58 9.15
CA THR A 170 -16.54 -11.47 9.06
C THR A 170 -17.79 -10.71 9.43
N ILE A 171 -18.66 -10.54 8.44
CA ILE A 171 -19.88 -9.77 8.57
C ILE A 171 -21.04 -10.74 8.67
N TYR A 172 -21.78 -10.72 9.77
CA TYR A 172 -22.93 -11.59 9.98
C TYR A 172 -24.14 -11.04 9.22
N VAL A 173 -24.47 -11.69 8.10
CA VAL A 173 -25.51 -11.25 7.16
C VAL A 173 -26.26 -12.44 6.62
N ASP A 174 -27.53 -12.25 6.29
CA ASP A 174 -28.29 -13.30 5.59
C ASP A 174 -27.81 -13.46 4.13
N GLN A 175 -28.19 -14.57 3.50
CA GLN A 175 -27.82 -14.86 2.11
C GLN A 175 -28.23 -13.76 1.12
N ARG A 176 -29.34 -13.05 1.35
CA ARG A 176 -29.79 -11.98 0.46
C ARG A 176 -28.87 -10.77 0.58
N GLN A 177 -28.55 -10.34 1.79
CA GLN A 177 -27.61 -9.26 2.04
C GLN A 177 -26.20 -9.58 1.53
N ALA A 178 -25.75 -10.81 1.72
CA ALA A 178 -24.47 -11.28 1.18
C ALA A 178 -24.46 -11.22 -0.36
N LYS A 179 -25.53 -11.72 -1.00
CA LYS A 179 -25.67 -11.64 -2.45
C LYS A 179 -25.72 -10.20 -2.95
N ASP A 180 -26.51 -9.34 -2.32
CA ASP A 180 -26.60 -7.93 -2.67
C ASP A 180 -25.21 -7.26 -2.55
N ALA A 181 -24.41 -7.62 -1.52
CA ALA A 181 -23.04 -7.15 -1.38
C ALA A 181 -22.15 -7.66 -2.51
N MET A 182 -22.11 -8.98 -2.75
CA MET A 182 -21.34 -9.63 -3.82
C MET A 182 -21.67 -9.07 -5.21
N ASP A 183 -22.94 -8.82 -5.51
CA ASP A 183 -23.39 -8.19 -6.76
C ASP A 183 -22.85 -6.75 -6.90
N GLN A 184 -22.68 -6.00 -5.81
CA GLN A 184 -22.06 -4.68 -5.84
C GLN A 184 -20.53 -4.75 -5.99
N PHE A 185 -19.87 -5.77 -5.41
CA PHE A 185 -18.46 -6.03 -5.70
C PHE A 185 -18.28 -6.31 -7.20
N ALA A 186 -19.07 -7.22 -7.78
CA ALA A 186 -18.97 -7.64 -9.18
C ALA A 186 -19.21 -6.51 -10.21
N LYS A 187 -19.84 -5.41 -9.81
CA LYS A 187 -19.99 -4.21 -10.67
C LYS A 187 -18.70 -3.41 -10.83
N ARG A 188 -17.68 -3.66 -9.99
CA ARG A 188 -16.40 -2.95 -10.03
C ARG A 188 -15.47 -3.65 -11.04
N PRO A 189 -14.75 -2.90 -11.88
CA PRO A 189 -13.98 -3.47 -13.00
C PRO A 189 -12.80 -4.35 -12.57
N HIS A 190 -12.28 -4.15 -11.37
CA HIS A 190 -11.17 -4.91 -10.79
C HIS A 190 -11.64 -6.14 -10.02
N PHE A 191 -12.95 -6.36 -9.90
CA PHE A 191 -13.50 -7.55 -9.26
C PHE A 191 -14.11 -8.49 -10.31
N ALA A 192 -13.90 -9.78 -10.12
CA ALA A 192 -14.53 -10.82 -10.92
C ALA A 192 -15.14 -11.90 -10.02
N GLU A 193 -16.27 -12.46 -10.45
CA GLU A 193 -16.84 -13.64 -9.80
C GLU A 193 -16.15 -14.89 -10.34
N ILE A 194 -15.54 -15.67 -9.44
CA ILE A 194 -14.81 -16.90 -9.75
C ILE A 194 -15.15 -17.94 -8.70
N GLY A 195 -15.70 -19.09 -9.12
CA GLY A 195 -15.97 -20.21 -8.22
C GLY A 195 -16.97 -19.90 -7.09
N GLY A 196 -17.84 -18.91 -7.27
CA GLY A 196 -18.77 -18.44 -6.24
C GLY A 196 -18.15 -17.47 -5.22
N GLU A 197 -16.96 -16.95 -5.50
CA GLU A 197 -16.28 -15.92 -4.72
C GLU A 197 -16.06 -14.68 -5.60
N ILE A 198 -15.98 -13.49 -5.00
CA ILE A 198 -15.54 -12.28 -5.67
C ILE A 198 -14.04 -12.08 -5.43
N VAL A 199 -13.29 -11.77 -6.48
CA VAL A 199 -11.83 -11.78 -6.50
C VAL A 199 -11.31 -10.49 -7.10
N ASN A 200 -10.36 -9.83 -6.45
CA ASN A 200 -9.74 -8.62 -6.97
C ASN A 200 -8.63 -8.97 -7.99
N VAL A 201 -8.98 -8.96 -9.27
CA VAL A 201 -8.08 -9.38 -10.35
C VAL A 201 -6.91 -8.43 -10.54
N ALA A 202 -7.11 -7.13 -10.28
CA ALA A 202 -6.07 -6.12 -10.45
C ALA A 202 -4.95 -6.22 -9.42
N MET A 203 -5.25 -6.81 -8.24
CA MET A 203 -4.30 -6.94 -7.13
C MET A 203 -3.69 -8.34 -7.01
N ALA A 204 -4.17 -9.30 -7.80
CA ALA A 204 -3.60 -10.63 -7.83
C ALA A 204 -2.19 -10.57 -8.43
N GLY A 205 -1.21 -11.09 -7.70
CA GLY A 205 0.20 -11.07 -8.09
C GLY A 205 0.65 -12.32 -8.83
N ASN A 206 0.19 -13.49 -8.40
CA ASN A 206 0.40 -14.77 -9.08
C ASN A 206 -0.87 -15.61 -9.03
N VAL A 207 -1.19 -16.28 -10.12
CA VAL A 207 -2.42 -17.08 -10.27
C VAL A 207 -2.08 -18.41 -10.92
N TRP A 208 -2.50 -19.52 -10.33
CA TRP A 208 -2.30 -20.85 -10.92
C TRP A 208 -3.42 -21.83 -10.60
N LEU A 209 -3.56 -22.83 -11.45
CA LEU A 209 -4.52 -23.92 -11.26
C LEU A 209 -3.83 -25.17 -10.73
N SER A 210 -4.42 -25.77 -9.70
CA SER A 210 -4.06 -27.11 -9.23
C SER A 210 -5.30 -28.01 -9.17
N GLY A 211 -5.50 -28.80 -10.22
CA GLY A 211 -6.68 -29.65 -10.38
C GLY A 211 -7.97 -28.82 -10.49
N LYS A 212 -8.81 -28.85 -9.45
CA LYS A 212 -10.05 -28.06 -9.35
C LYS A 212 -9.93 -26.86 -8.40
N LYS A 213 -8.71 -26.39 -8.17
CA LYS A 213 -8.45 -25.25 -7.29
C LYS A 213 -7.73 -24.18 -8.06
N LEU A 214 -8.24 -22.96 -7.96
CA LEU A 214 -7.53 -21.76 -8.37
C LEU A 214 -6.84 -21.18 -7.15
N HIS A 215 -5.54 -20.98 -7.25
CA HIS A 215 -4.76 -20.36 -6.21
C HIS A 215 -4.37 -18.96 -6.67
N ILE A 216 -4.49 -18.00 -5.76
CA ILE A 216 -4.16 -16.60 -6.03
C ILE A 216 -3.32 -16.09 -4.88
N SER A 217 -2.13 -15.60 -5.20
CA SER A 217 -1.25 -14.90 -4.27
C SER A 217 -1.47 -13.40 -4.42
N TYR A 218 -1.70 -12.73 -3.30
CA TYR A 218 -1.84 -11.29 -3.16
C TYR A 218 -0.67 -10.73 -2.35
N PRO A 219 -0.47 -9.41 -2.35
CA PRO A 219 0.48 -8.77 -1.44
C PRO A 219 0.16 -9.10 0.04
N GLY A 220 1.00 -9.93 0.67
CA GLY A 220 0.87 -10.33 2.07
C GLY A 220 -0.27 -11.29 2.40
N THR A 221 -1.00 -11.84 1.42
CA THR A 221 -2.04 -12.86 1.69
C THR A 221 -2.26 -13.76 0.47
N SER A 222 -3.08 -14.80 0.60
CA SER A 222 -3.43 -15.67 -0.52
C SER A 222 -4.82 -16.25 -0.34
N CYS A 223 -5.48 -16.63 -1.44
CA CYS A 223 -6.71 -17.40 -1.39
C CYS A 223 -6.64 -18.64 -2.29
N THR A 224 -7.52 -19.60 -2.01
CA THR A 224 -7.67 -20.82 -2.81
C THR A 224 -9.15 -21.08 -3.03
N ILE A 225 -9.56 -20.98 -4.28
CA ILE A 225 -10.95 -21.05 -4.72
C ILE A 225 -11.21 -22.44 -5.31
N HIS A 226 -12.29 -23.08 -4.89
CA HIS A 226 -12.68 -24.36 -5.46
C HIS A 226 -13.46 -24.12 -6.76
N MET A 227 -12.82 -24.42 -7.88
CA MET A 227 -13.43 -24.35 -9.19
C MET A 227 -14.41 -25.51 -9.35
N GLY A 228 -15.65 -25.20 -9.77
CA GLY A 228 -16.72 -26.18 -10.01
C GLY A 228 -16.45 -27.10 -11.21
N SER A 229 -17.44 -27.26 -12.09
CA SER A 229 -17.28 -28.02 -13.36
C SER A 229 -16.71 -27.20 -14.50
N GLU A 230 -16.56 -25.89 -14.32
CA GLU A 230 -16.06 -24.98 -15.35
C GLU A 230 -14.53 -25.05 -15.45
N THR A 231 -14.07 -25.45 -16.63
CA THR A 231 -12.66 -25.65 -16.99
C THR A 231 -11.94 -24.32 -17.20
N GLY A 232 -10.72 -24.19 -16.68
CA GLY A 232 -9.93 -22.95 -16.56
C GLY A 232 -9.57 -22.15 -17.81
N ARG A 233 -10.15 -22.41 -19.00
CA ARG A 233 -9.95 -21.55 -20.19
C ARG A 233 -10.56 -20.15 -20.07
N HIS A 234 -11.57 -19.97 -19.22
CA HIS A 234 -12.18 -18.66 -18.96
C HIS A 234 -11.43 -17.81 -17.93
N LEU A 235 -10.42 -18.37 -17.24
CA LEU A 235 -9.64 -17.62 -16.25
C LEU A 235 -8.66 -16.64 -16.91
N TYR A 236 -8.12 -16.99 -18.07
CA TYR A 236 -7.27 -16.09 -18.86
C TYR A 236 -8.04 -14.91 -19.47
N ASP A 237 -9.37 -15.03 -19.64
CA ASP A 237 -10.22 -13.89 -20.05
C ASP A 237 -10.40 -12.87 -18.91
N VAL A 238 -10.18 -13.31 -17.66
CA VAL A 238 -10.36 -12.53 -16.44
C VAL A 238 -9.03 -11.94 -15.96
N PHE A 239 -7.97 -12.75 -15.95
CA PHE A 239 -6.59 -12.37 -15.62
C PHE A 239 -5.81 -12.16 -16.92
N ASP A 240 -5.97 -10.99 -17.53
CA ASP A 240 -5.43 -10.68 -18.85
C ASP A 240 -4.34 -9.58 -18.83
N GLU A 241 -3.74 -9.34 -20.00
CA GLU A 241 -2.64 -8.39 -20.15
C GLU A 241 -3.03 -6.95 -19.75
N LYS A 242 -4.30 -6.54 -19.86
CA LYS A 242 -4.72 -5.19 -19.41
C LYS A 242 -4.60 -5.01 -17.90
N PHE A 243 -4.61 -6.10 -17.13
CA PHE A 243 -4.32 -6.07 -15.69
C PHE A 243 -2.84 -6.31 -15.36
N GLY A 244 -1.99 -6.50 -16.38
CA GLY A 244 -0.54 -6.71 -16.25
C GLY A 244 -0.11 -8.17 -16.17
N PHE A 245 -0.98 -9.13 -16.51
CA PHE A 245 -0.64 -10.55 -16.44
C PHE A 245 0.17 -11.03 -17.64
N HIS A 246 1.17 -11.86 -17.35
CA HIS A 246 2.00 -12.59 -18.30
C HIS A 246 1.95 -14.09 -17.99
N GLU A 247 1.81 -14.92 -19.03
CA GLU A 247 1.77 -16.38 -18.90
C GLU A 247 3.17 -16.99 -18.80
N VAL A 248 3.33 -17.92 -17.84
CA VAL A 248 4.59 -18.63 -17.57
C VAL A 248 4.27 -20.05 -17.15
N GLY A 249 4.43 -20.99 -18.08
CA GLY A 249 3.99 -22.37 -17.85
C GLY A 249 2.48 -22.44 -17.62
N ASP A 250 2.06 -23.06 -16.51
CA ASP A 250 0.66 -23.18 -16.12
C ASP A 250 0.21 -22.06 -15.14
N GLU A 251 1.01 -20.99 -14.99
CA GLU A 251 0.75 -19.88 -14.07
C GLU A 251 0.71 -18.53 -14.80
N LEU A 252 0.10 -17.54 -14.15
CA LEU A 252 0.07 -16.14 -14.57
C LEU A 252 0.77 -15.27 -13.52
N LEU A 253 1.63 -14.35 -13.97
CA LEU A 253 2.30 -13.37 -13.11
C LEU A 253 1.92 -11.94 -13.50
N ASN A 254 1.57 -11.13 -12.50
CA ASN A 254 1.22 -9.73 -12.71
C ASN A 254 2.45 -8.82 -12.56
N GLY A 255 2.94 -8.26 -13.67
CA GLY A 255 4.08 -7.33 -13.69
C GLY A 255 3.82 -6.02 -12.91
N ASN A 256 2.57 -5.65 -12.64
CA ASN A 256 2.27 -4.52 -11.77
C ASN A 256 2.47 -4.85 -10.28
N MET A 257 2.49 -6.14 -9.91
CA MET A 257 2.61 -6.61 -8.53
C MET A 257 3.97 -7.21 -8.20
N VAL A 258 4.70 -7.68 -9.20
CA VAL A 258 6.02 -8.30 -9.05
C VAL A 258 7.06 -7.22 -8.74
N SER A 259 7.69 -7.26 -7.57
CA SER A 259 8.73 -6.31 -7.15
C SER A 259 10.10 -6.67 -7.73
N SER A 260 10.38 -7.96 -7.92
CA SER A 260 11.57 -8.44 -8.62
C SER A 260 11.33 -9.79 -9.27
N ALA A 261 12.10 -10.10 -10.32
CA ALA A 261 12.15 -11.45 -10.90
C ALA A 261 13.53 -11.78 -11.48
N ASP A 262 13.87 -13.06 -11.47
CA ASP A 262 15.08 -13.60 -12.11
C ASP A 262 14.82 -14.98 -12.73
N ALA A 263 15.53 -15.28 -13.82
CA ALA A 263 15.54 -16.59 -14.44
C ALA A 263 16.73 -17.40 -13.89
N THR A 264 16.46 -18.43 -13.10
CA THR A 264 17.49 -19.29 -12.52
C THR A 264 17.62 -20.60 -13.31
N LYS A 265 18.83 -20.96 -13.75
CA LYS A 265 19.13 -22.32 -14.24
C LYS A 265 19.18 -23.34 -13.11
N GLY A 266 18.53 -24.48 -13.33
CA GLY A 266 18.57 -25.65 -12.48
C GLY A 266 19.95 -26.31 -12.44
N GLY A 267 20.31 -26.83 -11.28
CA GLY A 267 21.48 -27.69 -11.11
C GLY A 267 21.11 -29.17 -11.23
N TRP A 268 22.04 -30.06 -10.86
CA TRP A 268 21.78 -31.51 -10.87
C TRP A 268 20.61 -31.98 -9.97
N PHE A 269 20.15 -31.14 -9.04
CA PHE A 269 19.08 -31.44 -8.09
C PHE A 269 17.95 -30.40 -8.10
N SER A 270 17.92 -29.49 -9.06
CA SER A 270 16.87 -28.45 -9.15
C SER A 270 16.46 -28.22 -10.59
N SER A 271 15.17 -27.96 -10.80
CA SER A 271 14.64 -27.47 -12.07
C SER A 271 15.05 -26.02 -12.32
N ASP A 272 15.18 -25.68 -13.60
CA ASP A 272 15.07 -24.30 -14.09
C ASP A 272 13.77 -23.68 -13.54
N ARG A 273 13.81 -22.37 -13.27
CA ARG A 273 12.67 -21.66 -12.70
C ARG A 273 12.75 -20.16 -12.91
N VAL A 274 11.60 -19.51 -12.92
CA VAL A 274 11.48 -18.10 -12.57
C VAL A 274 11.41 -18.00 -11.06
N ARG A 275 12.21 -17.14 -10.45
CA ARG A 275 12.01 -16.69 -9.07
C ARG A 275 11.48 -15.28 -9.13
N TYR A 276 10.56 -14.96 -8.22
CA TYR A 276 9.97 -13.63 -8.17
C TYR A 276 9.63 -13.25 -6.74
N LYS A 277 9.45 -11.95 -6.51
CA LYS A 277 8.89 -11.40 -5.28
C LYS A 277 7.59 -10.67 -5.61
N ILE A 278 6.56 -10.85 -4.80
CA ILE A 278 5.40 -9.94 -4.73
C ILE A 278 5.54 -9.21 -3.40
N LEU A 279 5.78 -7.90 -3.43
CA LEU A 279 6.38 -7.17 -2.30
C LEU A 279 7.68 -7.84 -1.82
N ARG A 280 7.64 -8.59 -0.72
CA ARG A 280 8.74 -9.37 -0.14
C ARG A 280 8.51 -10.89 -0.21
N ASP A 281 7.31 -11.32 -0.58
CA ASP A 281 6.93 -12.72 -0.52
C ASP A 281 7.53 -13.44 -1.73
N TYR A 282 8.41 -14.41 -1.44
CA TYR A 282 9.10 -15.17 -2.46
C TYR A 282 8.18 -16.19 -3.12
N GLY A 283 8.14 -16.17 -4.44
CA GLY A 283 7.53 -17.19 -5.27
C GLY A 283 8.53 -17.79 -6.26
N SER A 284 8.18 -18.96 -6.80
CA SER A 284 8.95 -19.54 -7.89
C SER A 284 8.10 -20.44 -8.77
N ILE A 285 8.27 -20.33 -10.08
CA ILE A 285 7.58 -21.12 -11.10
C ILE A 285 8.61 -22.05 -11.72
N SER A 286 8.39 -23.37 -11.64
CA SER A 286 9.26 -24.32 -12.33
C SER A 286 8.93 -24.33 -13.81
N GLU A 287 9.85 -23.82 -14.62
CA GLU A 287 9.70 -23.72 -16.07
C GLU A 287 11.08 -23.79 -16.72
N ASN A 288 11.14 -24.21 -17.99
CA ASN A 288 12.39 -24.22 -18.72
C ASN A 288 13.02 -22.82 -18.79
N TYR A 289 14.36 -22.78 -18.79
CA TYR A 289 15.09 -21.51 -18.70
C TYR A 289 14.76 -20.51 -19.82
N LYS A 290 14.40 -20.97 -21.02
CA LYS A 290 14.14 -20.07 -22.15
C LYS A 290 12.84 -19.29 -21.94
N ASP A 291 11.79 -19.98 -21.49
CA ASP A 291 10.50 -19.34 -21.23
C ASP A 291 10.56 -18.49 -19.96
N ALA A 292 11.30 -18.94 -18.94
CA ALA A 292 11.63 -18.12 -17.78
C ALA A 292 12.34 -16.81 -18.15
N GLN A 293 13.36 -16.88 -19.02
CA GLN A 293 14.08 -15.69 -19.51
C GLN A 293 13.17 -14.80 -20.34
N SER A 294 12.31 -15.37 -21.19
CA SER A 294 11.37 -14.59 -22.01
C SER A 294 10.40 -13.74 -21.16
N LEU A 295 9.99 -14.25 -20.00
CA LEU A 295 9.20 -13.46 -19.04
C LEU A 295 10.03 -12.32 -18.47
N VAL A 296 11.23 -12.60 -17.97
CA VAL A 296 12.13 -11.59 -17.39
C VAL A 296 12.42 -10.49 -18.41
N ASP A 297 12.71 -10.87 -19.66
CA ASP A 297 12.91 -9.92 -20.76
C ASP A 297 11.65 -9.07 -21.02
N SER A 298 10.45 -9.66 -20.87
CA SER A 298 9.18 -8.92 -21.02
C SER A 298 8.97 -7.90 -19.91
N PHE A 299 9.41 -8.19 -18.68
CA PHE A 299 9.41 -7.21 -17.58
C PHE A 299 10.49 -6.14 -17.80
N ALA A 300 11.70 -6.51 -18.20
CA ALA A 300 12.80 -5.57 -18.49
C ALA A 300 12.43 -4.53 -19.56
N ALA A 301 11.55 -4.90 -20.49
CA ALA A 301 11.05 -4.03 -21.56
C ALA A 301 10.01 -3.00 -21.08
N GLN A 302 9.45 -3.13 -19.87
CA GLN A 302 8.49 -2.18 -19.32
C GLN A 302 9.21 -0.98 -18.69
N ASP A 303 8.57 0.20 -18.76
CA ASP A 303 9.16 1.46 -18.27
C ASP A 303 9.34 1.48 -16.74
N ASN A 304 8.52 0.71 -16.02
CA ASN A 304 8.54 0.58 -14.57
C ASN A 304 9.55 -0.48 -14.06
N TYR A 305 10.42 -1.03 -14.91
CA TYR A 305 11.46 -1.98 -14.50
C TYR A 305 12.87 -1.53 -14.89
N VAL A 306 13.85 -1.93 -14.08
CA VAL A 306 15.28 -1.87 -14.41
C VAL A 306 15.88 -3.27 -14.39
N GLU A 307 16.77 -3.55 -15.36
CA GLU A 307 17.49 -4.81 -15.46
C GLU A 307 18.90 -4.65 -14.88
N ILE A 308 19.34 -5.59 -14.04
CA ILE A 308 20.62 -5.57 -13.35
C ILE A 308 21.19 -6.99 -13.33
N GLU A 309 22.27 -7.22 -14.08
CA GLU A 309 22.94 -8.53 -14.18
C GLU A 309 21.99 -9.72 -14.50
N GLY A 310 20.88 -9.48 -15.21
CA GLY A 310 19.87 -10.48 -15.58
C GLY A 310 18.69 -10.60 -14.61
N ASP A 311 18.72 -9.87 -13.50
CA ASP A 311 17.58 -9.67 -12.60
C ASP A 311 16.77 -8.45 -13.06
N VAL A 312 15.46 -8.47 -12.87
CA VAL A 312 14.60 -7.29 -13.08
C VAL A 312 14.01 -6.80 -11.77
N LEU A 313 14.05 -5.50 -11.56
CA LEU A 313 13.53 -4.84 -10.35
C LEU A 313 12.48 -3.80 -10.77
N ASN A 314 11.31 -3.85 -10.12
CA ASN A 314 10.26 -2.88 -10.34
C ASN A 314 10.63 -1.57 -9.64
N ILE A 315 10.70 -0.48 -10.40
CA ILE A 315 11.03 0.88 -9.94
C ILE A 315 10.07 1.35 -8.83
N ASN A 316 8.81 0.92 -8.87
CA ASN A 316 7.84 1.25 -7.83
C ASN A 316 8.21 0.66 -6.47
N SER A 317 8.95 -0.43 -6.45
CA SER A 317 9.39 -1.09 -5.22
C SER A 317 10.68 -0.50 -4.62
N LEU A 318 11.35 0.43 -5.30
CA LEU A 318 12.64 0.96 -4.86
C LEU A 318 12.47 2.16 -3.93
N SER A 319 13.16 2.15 -2.79
CA SER A 319 13.33 3.32 -1.90
C SER A 319 14.53 4.17 -2.32
N SER A 320 15.67 3.54 -2.58
CA SER A 320 16.88 4.24 -3.02
C SER A 320 17.76 3.36 -3.91
N ILE A 321 18.56 3.99 -4.76
CA ILE A 321 19.56 3.35 -5.61
C ILE A 321 20.79 4.25 -5.74
N TYR A 322 21.97 3.76 -5.33
CA TYR A 322 23.20 4.57 -5.38
C TYR A 322 24.45 3.69 -5.57
N TYR A 323 25.53 4.30 -6.04
CA TYR A 323 26.81 3.62 -6.22
C TYR A 323 27.80 3.97 -5.10
N ASP A 324 28.27 2.97 -4.35
CA ASP A 324 29.20 3.19 -3.22
C ASP A 324 30.70 3.25 -3.62
N GLY A 325 30.98 3.36 -4.92
CA GLY A 325 32.33 3.29 -5.49
C GLY A 325 32.81 1.88 -5.83
N LYS A 326 32.05 0.84 -5.45
CA LYS A 326 32.34 -0.56 -5.78
C LYS A 326 31.11 -1.36 -6.17
N LYS A 327 29.96 -1.00 -5.62
CA LYS A 327 28.70 -1.71 -5.79
C LYS A 327 27.57 -0.73 -6.03
N LEU A 328 26.65 -1.13 -6.90
CA LEU A 328 25.32 -0.56 -6.93
C LEU A 328 24.55 -1.11 -5.73
N ARG A 329 24.05 -0.22 -4.88
CA ARG A 329 23.21 -0.50 -3.71
C ARG A 329 21.79 -0.14 -4.07
N ILE A 330 20.86 -1.03 -3.75
CA ILE A 330 19.44 -0.81 -3.97
C ILE A 330 18.71 -1.15 -2.69
N ALA A 331 17.88 -0.23 -2.25
CA ALA A 331 16.95 -0.47 -1.18
C ALA A 331 15.54 -0.68 -1.77
N GLN A 332 14.85 -1.72 -1.29
CA GLN A 332 13.47 -2.07 -1.59
C GLN A 332 12.67 -2.01 -0.29
N GLY A 333 12.15 -0.84 0.06
CA GLY A 333 11.62 -0.61 1.41
C GLY A 333 12.76 -0.69 2.44
N THR A 334 12.69 -1.66 3.36
CA THR A 334 13.73 -1.91 4.39
C THR A 334 14.75 -2.99 4.00
N GLU A 335 14.60 -3.66 2.85
CA GLU A 335 15.58 -4.63 2.35
C GLU A 335 16.65 -3.93 1.51
N THR A 336 17.92 -4.34 1.63
CA THR A 336 19.00 -3.81 0.80
C THR A 336 19.72 -4.91 0.04
N GLU A 337 19.81 -4.76 -1.27
CA GLU A 337 20.55 -5.63 -2.17
C GLU A 337 21.75 -4.90 -2.78
N SER A 338 22.73 -5.65 -3.30
CA SER A 338 23.94 -5.04 -3.86
C SER A 338 24.60 -5.88 -4.95
N TRP A 339 24.96 -5.23 -6.06
CA TRP A 339 25.64 -5.84 -7.20
C TRP A 339 27.00 -5.20 -7.40
N ARG A 340 28.02 -6.01 -7.73
CA ARG A 340 29.36 -5.49 -8.05
C ARG A 340 29.40 -5.12 -9.52
N MET A 341 29.54 -3.84 -9.81
CA MET A 341 29.65 -3.36 -11.20
C MET A 341 30.58 -2.15 -11.27
N ASP A 342 30.99 -1.81 -12.49
CA ASP A 342 31.71 -0.57 -12.73
C ASP A 342 30.79 0.65 -12.62
N GLN A 343 31.41 1.81 -12.44
CA GLN A 343 30.71 3.07 -12.22
C GLN A 343 29.81 3.45 -13.41
N LEU A 344 30.24 3.20 -14.65
CA LEU A 344 29.48 3.61 -15.83
C LEU A 344 28.19 2.80 -15.94
N ALA A 345 28.25 1.49 -15.73
CA ALA A 345 27.06 0.64 -15.68
C ALA A 345 26.09 1.05 -14.56
N ALA A 346 26.62 1.39 -13.37
CA ALA A 346 25.81 1.89 -12.26
C ALA A 346 25.12 3.22 -12.60
N GLU A 347 25.84 4.17 -13.20
CA GLU A 347 25.31 5.48 -13.61
C GLU A 347 24.20 5.36 -14.67
N GLU A 348 24.33 4.42 -15.62
CA GLU A 348 23.29 4.16 -16.62
C GLU A 348 21.97 3.66 -15.98
N ILE A 349 22.08 2.77 -14.99
CA ILE A 349 20.91 2.24 -14.26
C ILE A 349 20.27 3.36 -13.41
N ILE A 350 21.08 4.11 -12.66
CA ILE A 350 20.60 5.24 -11.84
C ILE A 350 19.89 6.28 -12.73
N ALA A 351 20.46 6.61 -13.90
CA ALA A 351 19.86 7.54 -14.85
C ALA A 351 18.54 7.02 -15.44
N LYS A 352 18.35 5.70 -15.58
CA LYS A 352 17.05 5.12 -15.98
C LYS A 352 16.01 5.34 -14.88
N VAL A 353 16.37 5.12 -13.61
CA VAL A 353 15.47 5.32 -12.46
C VAL A 353 15.08 6.80 -12.31
N LEU A 354 16.03 7.72 -12.48
CA LEU A 354 15.80 9.18 -12.40
C LEU A 354 14.87 9.74 -13.48
N LYS A 355 14.44 8.95 -14.47
CA LYS A 355 13.39 9.36 -15.42
C LYS A 355 12.01 9.38 -14.79
N ASP A 356 11.78 8.58 -13.74
CA ASP A 356 10.55 8.64 -12.97
C ASP A 356 10.63 9.82 -12.00
N GLU A 357 9.63 10.70 -12.07
CA GLU A 357 9.57 11.97 -11.33
C GLU A 357 9.50 11.80 -9.81
N LYS A 358 9.17 10.61 -9.30
CA LYS A 358 9.25 10.35 -7.85
C LYS A 358 10.68 10.11 -7.37
N PHE A 359 11.66 9.99 -8.27
CA PHE A 359 13.06 9.86 -7.89
C PHE A 359 13.79 11.19 -8.00
N VAL A 360 14.46 11.57 -6.92
CA VAL A 360 15.28 12.78 -6.86
C VAL A 360 16.74 12.37 -6.69
N GLU A 361 17.62 13.02 -7.45
CA GLU A 361 19.06 12.80 -7.35
C GLU A 361 19.61 13.43 -6.06
N MET A 362 20.24 12.63 -5.22
CA MET A 362 20.91 13.05 -3.98
C MET A 362 22.20 12.25 -3.80
N ASP A 363 23.31 12.90 -3.46
CA ASP A 363 24.62 12.25 -3.25
C ASP A 363 25.03 11.22 -4.34
N GLY A 364 24.73 11.51 -5.62
CA GLY A 364 25.04 10.63 -6.75
C GLY A 364 24.17 9.36 -6.84
N GLY A 365 23.07 9.27 -6.08
CA GLY A 365 22.06 8.23 -6.18
C GLY A 365 20.66 8.80 -6.50
N ALA A 366 19.70 7.92 -6.77
CA ALA A 366 18.29 8.25 -6.93
C ALA A 366 17.49 7.77 -5.72
N TYR A 367 16.63 8.63 -5.19
CA TYR A 367 15.87 8.36 -3.96
C TYR A 367 14.39 8.65 -4.18
N ASN A 368 13.54 7.69 -3.80
CA ASN A 368 12.10 7.73 -4.00
C ASN A 368 11.43 8.62 -2.94
N ILE A 369 10.94 9.78 -3.35
CA ILE A 369 10.38 10.77 -2.44
C ILE A 369 8.95 10.45 -1.95
N GLU A 370 8.31 9.42 -2.52
CA GLU A 370 7.00 8.96 -2.03
C GLU A 370 7.13 7.97 -0.87
N MET A 371 8.30 7.35 -0.66
CA MET A 371 8.49 6.35 0.38
C MET A 371 8.78 6.97 1.75
N ALA A 372 9.47 8.11 1.85
CA ALA A 372 9.70 8.66 3.18
C ALA A 372 8.39 9.23 3.77
N VAL A 373 8.15 8.94 5.06
CA VAL A 373 7.08 9.60 5.83
C VAL A 373 7.47 11.03 6.19
N GLU A 374 8.78 11.29 6.29
CA GLU A 374 9.27 12.57 6.77
C GLU A 374 10.65 12.91 6.19
N TYR A 375 10.83 14.20 5.87
CA TYR A 375 12.09 14.82 5.49
C TYR A 375 12.43 15.92 6.48
N SER A 376 13.62 15.87 7.07
CA SER A 376 14.11 16.92 7.98
C SER A 376 15.58 17.22 7.72
N TYR A 377 16.00 18.46 7.96
CA TYR A 377 17.40 18.86 7.82
C TYR A 377 17.97 19.25 9.17
N GLU A 378 18.88 18.43 9.68
CA GLU A 378 19.48 18.59 11.01
C GLU A 378 20.95 18.14 10.96
N ASP A 379 21.80 18.78 11.77
CA ASP A 379 23.21 18.41 11.95
C ASP A 379 24.05 18.26 10.66
N GLY A 380 23.71 19.01 9.60
CA GLY A 380 24.44 19.00 8.34
C GLY A 380 23.97 17.93 7.34
N ALA A 381 22.87 17.23 7.61
CA ALA A 381 22.33 16.19 6.77
C ALA A 381 20.83 16.35 6.53
N LEU A 382 20.37 15.91 5.35
CA LEU A 382 18.96 15.63 5.09
C LEU A 382 18.67 14.21 5.60
N HIS A 383 17.69 14.10 6.50
CA HIS A 383 17.19 12.87 7.08
C HIS A 383 15.89 12.49 6.37
N MET A 384 15.81 11.25 5.90
CA MET A 384 14.64 10.65 5.28
C MET A 384 14.17 9.46 6.10
N ASN A 385 13.02 9.58 6.75
CA ASN A 385 12.45 8.49 7.54
C ASN A 385 11.63 7.55 6.64
N ILE A 386 12.11 6.32 6.42
CA ILE A 386 11.50 5.30 5.58
C ILE A 386 11.21 4.06 6.44
N GLY A 387 9.95 3.85 6.78
CA GLY A 387 9.55 2.85 7.77
C GLY A 387 10.24 3.10 9.12
N ARG A 388 10.96 2.09 9.63
CA ARG A 388 11.76 2.19 10.88
C ARG A 388 13.18 2.71 10.67
N ASP A 389 13.61 2.86 9.41
CA ASP A 389 14.96 3.26 9.08
C ASP A 389 15.01 4.76 8.77
N THR A 390 16.17 5.37 9.00
CA THR A 390 16.47 6.74 8.61
C THR A 390 17.65 6.72 7.66
N GLU A 391 17.46 7.22 6.44
CA GLU A 391 18.56 7.50 5.52
C GLU A 391 19.09 8.91 5.80
N GLU A 392 20.40 9.02 6.03
CA GLU A 392 21.10 10.28 6.28
C GLU A 392 21.96 10.65 5.09
N ILE A 393 21.67 11.79 4.46
CA ILE A 393 22.37 12.27 3.28
C ILE A 393 23.09 13.58 3.60
N GLN A 394 24.43 13.54 3.59
CA GLN A 394 25.26 14.69 3.90
C GLN A 394 25.14 15.76 2.81
N MET A 395 24.64 16.94 3.15
CA MET A 395 24.49 18.03 2.19
C MET A 395 24.44 19.40 2.83
N SER A 396 24.73 20.44 2.05
CA SER A 396 24.61 21.82 2.52
C SER A 396 23.14 22.21 2.76
N PRO A 397 22.87 23.20 3.62
CA PRO A 397 21.50 23.67 3.86
C PRO A 397 20.81 24.14 2.57
N GLN A 398 21.56 24.74 1.64
CA GLN A 398 21.02 25.20 0.36
C GLN A 398 20.64 24.04 -0.56
N GLN A 399 21.38 22.94 -0.52
CA GLN A 399 21.02 21.72 -1.25
C GLN A 399 19.78 21.08 -0.63
N ALA A 400 19.73 20.95 0.69
CA ALA A 400 18.57 20.39 1.38
C ALA A 400 17.29 21.19 1.09
N GLU A 401 17.34 22.52 1.17
CA GLU A 401 16.17 23.36 0.85
C GLU A 401 15.71 23.15 -0.60
N LYS A 402 16.64 23.05 -1.55
CA LYS A 402 16.31 22.77 -2.95
C LYS A 402 15.62 21.41 -3.11
N ILE A 403 16.05 20.38 -2.37
CA ILE A 403 15.40 19.08 -2.37
C ILE A 403 13.99 19.17 -1.77
N LEU A 404 13.83 19.86 -0.63
CA LEU A 404 12.53 20.07 -0.01
C LEU A 404 11.57 20.86 -0.91
N ASP A 405 12.06 21.83 -1.68
CA ASP A 405 11.28 22.54 -2.71
C ASP A 405 10.81 21.58 -3.81
N ILE A 406 11.68 20.71 -4.33
CA ILE A 406 11.32 19.69 -5.33
C ILE A 406 10.21 18.78 -4.80
N ILE A 407 10.31 18.33 -3.54
CA ILE A 407 9.30 17.48 -2.91
C ILE A 407 7.95 18.19 -2.81
N ARG A 408 7.96 19.48 -2.42
CA ARG A 408 6.75 20.30 -2.34
C ARG A 408 6.11 20.51 -3.72
N ASP A 409 6.92 20.82 -4.74
CA ASP A 409 6.44 21.00 -6.11
C ASP A 409 5.84 19.71 -6.68
N TYR A 410 6.49 18.57 -6.42
CA TYR A 410 5.99 17.25 -6.77
C TYR A 410 4.60 16.99 -6.15
N GLY A 411 4.45 17.28 -4.85
CA GLY A 411 3.17 17.15 -4.15
C GLY A 411 2.05 17.99 -4.75
N MET A 412 2.35 19.25 -5.08
CA MET A 412 1.39 20.16 -5.72
C MET A 412 0.97 19.65 -7.10
N LYS A 413 1.93 19.23 -7.93
CA LYS A 413 1.66 18.67 -9.26
C LYS A 413 0.73 17.44 -9.16
N ARG A 414 1.04 16.50 -8.26
CA ARG A 414 0.21 15.30 -8.04
C ARG A 414 -1.20 15.63 -7.53
N HIS A 415 -1.32 16.65 -6.68
CA HIS A 415 -2.63 17.13 -6.22
C HIS A 415 -3.46 17.71 -7.37
N GLU A 416 -2.86 18.54 -8.23
CA GLU A 416 -3.53 19.09 -9.41
C GLU A 416 -3.97 18.00 -10.40
N GLU A 417 -3.13 16.99 -10.63
CA GLU A 417 -3.47 15.84 -11.47
C GLU A 417 -4.61 15.01 -10.88
N SER A 418 -4.64 14.83 -9.55
CA SER A 418 -5.74 14.15 -8.88
C SER A 418 -7.04 14.95 -8.98
N LEU A 419 -6.98 16.27 -8.81
CA LEU A 419 -8.15 17.15 -8.94
C LEU A 419 -8.72 17.11 -10.36
N LYS A 420 -7.88 17.20 -11.39
CA LYS A 420 -8.30 17.09 -12.80
C LYS A 420 -9.06 15.78 -13.05
N ARG A 421 -8.48 14.65 -12.62
CA ARG A 421 -9.11 13.32 -12.75
C ARG A 421 -10.46 13.24 -12.03
N ARG A 422 -10.58 13.81 -10.82
CA ARG A 422 -11.85 13.86 -10.07
C ARG A 422 -12.93 14.69 -10.77
N THR A 423 -12.57 15.80 -11.39
CA THR A 423 -13.52 16.64 -12.15
C THR A 423 -14.07 15.88 -13.36
N ASP A 424 -13.20 15.19 -14.10
CA ASP A 424 -13.60 14.42 -15.28
C ASP A 424 -14.50 13.22 -14.92
N ILE A 425 -14.29 12.61 -13.74
CA ILE A 425 -15.11 11.51 -13.23
C ILE A 425 -16.53 11.95 -12.82
N ASN A 426 -16.72 13.20 -12.39
CA ASN A 426 -18.04 13.69 -11.99
C ASN A 426 -18.95 14.04 -13.18
N GLU A 427 -18.41 14.13 -14.40
CA GLU A 427 -19.18 14.36 -15.62
C GLU A 427 -19.66 13.06 -16.29
N VAL A 428 -19.21 11.90 -15.82
CA VAL A 428 -19.59 10.59 -16.37
C VAL A 428 -20.74 9.98 -15.54
N GLU A 429 -21.88 9.75 -16.20
CA GLU A 429 -23.14 9.27 -15.62
C GLU A 429 -22.99 7.99 -14.76
N ALA A 430 -23.89 7.85 -13.78
CA ALA A 430 -23.89 6.86 -12.70
C ALA A 430 -23.97 5.36 -13.11
N ASP A 431 -24.00 5.06 -14.41
CA ASP A 431 -23.99 3.69 -14.96
C ASP A 431 -22.74 3.40 -15.82
N ALA A 432 -21.73 4.27 -15.79
CA ALA A 432 -20.55 4.09 -16.61
C ALA A 432 -19.60 3.01 -16.07
N VAL A 433 -19.30 2.05 -16.95
CA VAL A 433 -18.06 1.27 -16.95
C VAL A 433 -16.91 2.22 -16.62
N TRP A 434 -16.19 1.93 -15.55
CA TRP A 434 -15.09 2.75 -15.06
C TRP A 434 -14.05 2.92 -16.19
N SER A 435 -13.73 4.18 -16.55
CA SER A 435 -12.84 4.49 -17.67
C SER A 435 -11.39 4.01 -17.40
N PRO A 436 -10.55 3.87 -18.44
CA PRO A 436 -9.11 3.61 -18.27
C PRO A 436 -8.42 4.55 -17.27
N ASP A 437 -8.86 5.80 -17.16
CA ASP A 437 -8.33 6.77 -16.20
C ASP A 437 -8.64 6.39 -14.75
N MET A 438 -9.80 5.76 -14.50
CA MET A 438 -10.16 5.30 -13.17
C MET A 438 -9.40 4.02 -12.78
N LEU A 439 -9.05 3.18 -13.75
CA LEU A 439 -8.11 2.07 -13.54
C LEU A 439 -6.69 2.59 -13.26
N ALA A 440 -6.25 3.64 -13.94
CA ALA A 440 -4.97 4.28 -13.66
C ALA A 440 -4.93 4.90 -12.24
N ASP A 441 -6.04 5.48 -11.78
CA ASP A 441 -6.19 5.94 -10.40
C ASP A 441 -6.11 4.79 -9.39
N LEU A 442 -6.81 3.69 -9.67
CA LEU A 442 -6.74 2.49 -8.86
C LEU A 442 -5.32 1.94 -8.82
N TYR A 443 -4.58 1.90 -9.92
CA TYR A 443 -3.18 1.44 -9.91
C TYR A 443 -2.22 2.41 -9.22
N ALA A 444 -2.47 3.72 -9.31
CA ALA A 444 -1.71 4.68 -8.52
C ALA A 444 -1.99 4.50 -7.02
N GLU A 445 -3.23 4.18 -6.64
CA GLU A 445 -3.59 3.84 -5.26
C GLU A 445 -2.96 2.51 -4.84
N ILE A 446 -3.07 1.45 -5.64
CA ILE A 446 -2.41 0.15 -5.40
C ILE A 446 -0.90 0.32 -5.28
N SER A 447 -0.24 1.11 -6.13
CA SER A 447 1.20 1.34 -6.03
C SER A 447 1.57 2.07 -4.73
N ARG A 448 0.78 3.05 -4.29
CA ARG A 448 0.98 3.66 -2.96
C ARG A 448 0.78 2.66 -1.83
N GLU A 449 -0.22 1.79 -1.95
CA GLU A 449 -0.47 0.72 -0.99
C GLU A 449 0.66 -0.32 -0.98
N GLN A 450 1.23 -0.64 -2.15
CA GLN A 450 2.42 -1.48 -2.24
C GLN A 450 3.59 -0.81 -1.55
N ASN A 451 3.85 0.48 -1.80
CA ASN A 451 4.88 1.24 -1.10
C ASN A 451 4.65 1.16 0.42
N GLN A 452 3.42 1.41 0.87
CA GLN A 452 3.04 1.32 2.27
C GLN A 452 3.22 -0.08 2.86
N ALA A 453 2.84 -1.13 2.12
CA ALA A 453 3.00 -2.51 2.53
C ALA A 453 4.48 -2.92 2.62
N MET A 454 5.33 -2.47 1.68
CA MET A 454 6.77 -2.68 1.73
C MET A 454 7.39 -2.04 2.98
N MET A 455 6.88 -0.89 3.40
CA MET A 455 7.35 -0.20 4.61
C MET A 455 6.80 -0.84 5.90
N ASN A 456 5.54 -1.30 5.90
CA ASN A 456 4.89 -1.96 7.04
C ASN A 456 5.40 -3.39 7.28
N ALA A 457 5.89 -4.08 6.25
CA ALA A 457 6.33 -5.47 6.33
C ALA A 457 7.44 -5.70 7.38
N ALA A 458 8.20 -4.69 7.79
CA ALA A 458 9.14 -4.77 8.91
C ALA A 458 8.50 -5.17 10.27
N VAL A 459 7.17 -5.15 10.39
CA VAL A 459 6.45 -5.44 11.65
C VAL A 459 6.22 -6.94 11.91
N VAL A 460 6.17 -7.80 10.89
CA VAL A 460 5.70 -9.20 11.08
C VAL A 460 6.78 -10.21 11.52
N LEU A 461 8.08 -9.87 11.45
CA LEU A 461 9.15 -10.80 11.85
C LEU A 461 9.55 -10.73 13.33
N THR A 462 8.94 -9.86 14.14
CA THR A 462 9.32 -9.70 15.58
C THR A 462 8.29 -10.25 16.59
N VAL A 463 7.15 -10.81 16.16
CA VAL A 463 6.15 -11.39 17.10
C VAL A 463 5.93 -12.91 16.96
N ILE A 464 6.72 -13.61 16.12
CA ILE A 464 6.77 -15.09 16.12
C ILE A 464 8.09 -15.58 16.74
N ASN A 465 8.34 -15.23 18.00
CA ASN A 465 9.26 -16.02 18.84
C ASN A 465 9.09 -15.87 20.36
N ALA A 466 7.96 -15.33 20.84
CA ALA A 466 7.71 -15.19 22.28
C ALA A 466 6.66 -16.16 22.88
N SER A 467 6.03 -17.02 22.08
CA SER A 467 4.90 -17.87 22.53
C SER A 467 5.15 -19.38 22.50
N ASN A 468 6.40 -19.84 22.37
CA ASN A 468 6.76 -21.25 22.56
C ASN A 468 7.75 -21.46 23.72
N THR A 469 7.32 -21.18 24.95
CA THR A 469 7.84 -21.85 26.15
C THR A 469 6.70 -22.30 27.05
N THR A 470 5.90 -23.23 26.56
CA THR A 470 5.18 -24.19 27.41
C THR A 470 6.05 -25.44 27.54
N THR A 471 6.89 -25.49 28.57
CA THR A 471 7.34 -26.78 29.09
C THR A 471 6.35 -27.20 30.16
N SER A 472 5.63 -28.26 29.86
CA SER A 472 4.63 -28.90 30.69
C SER A 472 5.24 -29.41 32.00
N THR A 473 4.60 -29.06 33.11
CA THR A 473 4.58 -29.95 34.28
C THR A 473 3.76 -31.17 33.93
N ILE A 474 4.39 -32.35 33.96
CA ILE A 474 3.68 -33.63 34.09
C ILE A 474 4.31 -34.35 35.30
N ASN A 475 3.54 -34.37 36.39
CA ASN A 475 3.63 -35.15 37.64
C ASN A 475 4.98 -35.37 38.30
#